data_AF-A0A7K9G191-F1
#
_entry.id   AF-A0A7K9G191-F1
#
_cell.length_a   1.000
_cell.length_b   1.000
_cell.length_c   1.000
_cell.angle_alpha   90.00
_cell.angle_beta   90.00
_cell.angle_gamma   90.00
#
_symmetry.space_group_name_H-M   'P 1'
#
loop_
_entity.id
_entity.type
_entity.pdbx_description
1 polymer ?
#
loop_
_entity_poly.entity_id
_entity_poly.type
_entity_poly.pdbx_seq_one_letter_code
_entity_poly.pdbx_strand_id
1 'polypeptide(L)' 'VITARLTKACPINQRQRGFIRSAGCSENLKLLQLLIRNAKREHRPLGVVFVDLAKAFDSVSH' A
#
# COMPACT_ATOMS: atom_id res chain seq x y z
N VAL A 1 -2.45 -9.05 16.96
CA VAL A 1 -1.50 -10.19 16.87
C VAL A 1 -0.61 -10.11 15.64
N ILE A 2 -1.15 -10.04 14.42
CA ILE A 2 -0.35 -10.05 13.17
C ILE A 2 0.64 -8.89 13.04
N THR A 3 0.27 -7.66 13.40
CA THR A 3 1.18 -6.50 13.38
C THR A 3 2.43 -6.72 14.22
N ALA A 4 2.27 -7.22 15.45
CA ALA A 4 3.40 -7.44 16.35
C ALA A 4 4.36 -8.51 15.80
N ARG A 5 3.81 -9.57 15.19
CA ARG A 5 4.60 -10.62 14.53
C ARG A 5 5.35 -10.06 13.32
N LEU A 6 4.68 -9.26 12.49
CA LEU A 6 5.25 -8.67 11.28
C LEU A 6 6.40 -7.71 11.62
N THR A 7 6.20 -6.80 12.58
CA THR A 7 7.23 -5.87 13.05
C THR A 7 8.45 -6.58 13.65
N LYS A 8 8.27 -7.72 14.32
CA LYS A 8 9.38 -8.53 14.83
C LYS A 8 10.12 -9.28 13.73
N ALA A 9 9.41 -9.71 12.68
CA ALA A 9 9.98 -10.54 11.62
C ALA A 9 10.80 -9.74 10.60
N CYS A 10 10.41 -8.50 10.29
CA CYS A 10 11.14 -7.67 9.33
C CYS A 10 10.94 -6.17 9.53
N PRO A 11 11.87 -5.33 9.04
CA PRO A 11 11.66 -3.89 8.93
C PRO A 11 10.44 -3.59 8.06
N ILE A 12 9.56 -2.73 8.57
CA ILE A 12 8.34 -2.34 7.87
C ILE A 12 8.61 -1.12 7.01
N ASN A 13 8.27 -1.19 5.72
CA ASN A 13 8.30 -0.03 4.85
C ASN A 13 7.32 1.04 5.38
N GLN A 14 7.75 2.30 5.44
CA GLN A 14 6.93 3.42 5.93
C GLN A 14 5.62 3.62 5.16
N ARG A 15 5.50 3.08 3.95
CA ARG A 15 4.29 3.12 3.11
C ARG A 15 3.41 1.88 3.23
N GLN A 16 3.85 0.82 3.94
CA GLN A 16 3.02 -0.36 4.21
C GLN A 16 1.82 0.07 5.06
N ARG A 17 0.59 -0.25 4.61
CA ARG A 17 -0.63 0.00 5.40
C ARG A 17 -1.35 -1.28 5.82
N GLY A 18 -1.07 -2.40 5.15
CA GLY A 18 -1.61 -3.69 5.51
C GLY A 18 -0.98 -4.20 6.80
N PHE A 19 -1.81 -4.72 7.71
CA PHE A 19 -1.38 -5.40 8.93
C PHE A 19 -0.50 -4.57 9.88
N ILE A 20 -0.56 -3.23 9.83
CA ILE A 20 0.13 -2.34 10.76
C ILE A 20 -0.83 -1.47 11.58
N ARG A 21 -0.36 -0.90 12.69
CA ARG A 21 -1.14 0.06 13.50
C ARG A 21 -0.97 1.47 12.92
N SER A 22 -1.64 1.76 11.81
CA SER A 22 -1.71 3.11 11.22
C SER A 22 -3.12 3.42 10.73
N ALA A 23 -3.32 4.65 10.25
CA ALA A 23 -4.42 4.91 9.31
C ALA A 23 -4.29 3.89 8.17
N GLY A 24 -5.33 3.08 7.96
CA GLY A 24 -5.30 1.96 7.02
C GLY A 24 -5.28 2.44 5.56
N CYS A 25 -6.20 1.92 4.73
CA CYS A 25 -6.24 2.27 3.32
C CYS A 25 -6.65 3.73 3.03
N SER A 26 -7.20 4.44 4.02
CA SER A 26 -7.67 5.84 3.85
C SER A 26 -6.56 6.78 3.39
N GLU A 27 -5.34 6.59 3.89
CA GLU A 27 -4.19 7.40 3.49
C GLU A 27 -3.81 7.15 2.02
N ASN A 28 -3.79 5.88 1.59
CA ASN A 28 -3.50 5.52 0.21
C ASN A 28 -4.56 6.09 -0.76
N LEU A 29 -5.84 6.01 -0.38
CA LEU A 29 -6.94 6.58 -1.15
C LEU A 29 -6.81 8.10 -1.27
N LYS A 30 -6.49 8.78 -0.16
CA LYS A 30 -6.31 10.23 -0.15
C LYS A 30 -5.14 10.66 -1.03
N LEU A 31 -4.02 9.95 -0.95
CA LEU A 31 -2.83 10.22 -1.76
C LEU A 31 -3.13 10.03 -3.26
N LEU A 32 -3.76 8.92 -3.63
CA LEU A 32 -4.16 8.67 -5.02
C LEU A 32 -5.11 9.75 -5.53
N GLN A 33 -6.10 10.16 -4.72
CA GLN A 33 -7.03 11.23 -5.08
C GLN A 33 -6.29 12.56 -5.34
N LEU A 34 -5.30 12.90 -4.50
CA LEU A 34 -4.49 14.11 -4.67
C LEU A 34 -3.63 14.04 -5.94
N LEU A 35 -3.00 12.90 -6.23
CA LEU A 35 -2.23 12.70 -7.45
C LEU A 35 -3.09 12.89 -8.71
N ILE A 36 -4.29 12.30 -8.72
CA ILE A 36 -5.24 12.45 -9.85
C ILE A 36 -5.65 13.91 -10.02
N ARG A 37 -6.00 14.60 -8.93
CA ARG A 37 -6.38 16.04 -8.99
C ARG A 37 -5.23 16.89 -9.49
N ASN A 38 -4.01 16.62 -9.04
CA ASN A 38 -2.81 17.33 -9.46
C ASN A 38 -2.54 17.12 -10.96
N ALA A 39 -2.55 15.87 -11.44
CA ALA A 39 -2.35 15.55 -12.85
C ALA A 39 -3.36 16.25 -13.76
N LYS A 40 -4.64 16.28 -13.34
CA LYS A 40 -5.70 17.02 -14.04
C LYS A 40 -5.43 18.53 -14.09
N ARG A 41 -5.06 19.14 -12.96
CA ARG A 41 -4.77 20.59 -12.89
C ARG A 41 -3.58 20.97 -13.78
N GLU A 42 -2.54 20.15 -13.78
CA GLU A 42 -1.29 20.40 -14.51
C GLU A 42 -1.36 19.95 -15.98
N HIS A 43 -2.48 19.35 -16.43
CA HIS A 43 -2.63 18.78 -17.77
C HIS A 43 -1.52 17.76 -18.13
N ARG A 44 -1.13 16.92 -17.17
CA ARG A 44 -0.09 15.90 -17.35
C ARG A 44 -0.69 14.49 -17.25
N PRO A 45 -0.18 13.52 -18.02
CA PRO A 45 -0.59 12.13 -17.89
C PRO A 45 -0.18 11.56 -16.52
N LEU A 46 -1.01 10.66 -15.99
CA LEU A 46 -0.75 9.90 -14.77
C LEU A 46 -1.02 8.42 -15.03
N GLY A 47 0.01 7.58 -14.90
CA GLY A 47 -0.13 6.12 -14.91
C GLY A 47 -0.34 5.58 -13.50
N VAL A 48 -1.27 4.62 -13.35
CA VAL A 48 -1.51 3.90 -12.10
C VAL A 48 -1.55 2.41 -12.42
N VAL A 49 -0.77 1.61 -11.69
CA VAL A 49 -0.72 0.15 -11.85
C VAL A 49 -1.18 -0.49 -10.54
N PHE A 50 -2.16 -1.38 -10.64
CA PHE A 50 -2.62 -2.20 -9.53
C PHE A 50 -2.01 -3.60 -9.69
N VAL A 51 -1.30 -4.05 -8.66
CA VAL A 51 -0.63 -5.36 -8.63
C VAL A 51 -1.27 -6.19 -7.52
N ASP A 52 -1.58 -7.44 -7.83
CA ASP A 52 -2.13 -8.42 -6.88
C ASP A 52 -1.32 -9.71 -6.92
N LEU A 53 -1.20 -10.38 -5.77
CA LEU A 53 -0.47 -11.64 -5.63
C LEU A 53 -1.46 -12.78 -5.38
N ALA A 54 -1.61 -13.66 -6.36
CA ALA A 54 -2.46 -14.84 -6.23
C ALA A 54 -1.98 -15.74 -5.09
N LYS A 55 -2.91 -16.14 -4.21
CA LYS A 55 -2.64 -17.00 -3.05
C LYS A 55 -1.45 -16.53 -2.19
N ALA A 56 -1.39 -15.23 -1.87
CA ALA A 56 -0.25 -14.58 -1.23
C ALA A 56 0.30 -15.25 0.05
N PHE A 57 -0.52 -16.03 0.77
CA PHE A 57 -0.07 -16.80 1.93
C PHE A 57 0.38 -18.23 1.58
N ASP A 58 -0.26 -18.87 0.60
CA ASP A 58 0.05 -20.26 0.20
C ASP A 58 1.27 -20.32 -0.74
N SER A 59 1.62 -19.21 -1.39
CA SER A 59 2.75 -19.12 -2.33
C SER A 59 4.09 -18.82 -1.66
N VAL A 60 4.13 -18.75 -0.33
CA VAL A 60 5.37 -18.59 0.43
C VAL A 60 6.05 -19.95 0.58
N SER A 61 7.29 -20.08 0.08
CA SER A 61 8.09 -21.30 0.22
C SER A 61 8.41 -21.60 1.69
N HIS A 62 8.38 -22.87 2.06
CA HIS A 62 8.75 -23.37 3.39
C HIS A 62 10.25 -23.36 3.66
#